data_AF-A0AAD5BTI2-F1
#
_entry.id   AF-A0AAD5BTI2-F1
#
_cell.length_a   1.000
_cell.length_b   1.000
_cell.length_c   1.000
_cell.angle_alpha   90.00
_cell.angle_beta   90.00
_cell.angle_gamma   90.00
#
_symmetry.space_group_name_H-M   'P 1'
#
loop_
_entity.id
_entity.type
_entity.pdbx_description
1 polymer ?
#
loop_
_entity_poly.entity_id
_entity_poly.type
_entity_poly.pdbx_seq_one_letter_code
_entity_poly.pdbx_strand_id
1 'polypeptide(L)'
;MICWMLLLSCRDSNIWTLLLRCQVFEFIRNEAWYEPDHSLYGDLMLMFGKKKLIDKVEKLFSELIEEGLKPDTRAYTELIGAYLKVDMIEKAMETYDSMKASGCIPDELTLTIMIRNLENAGRDDLAAVVKNDCAEYLDSPKKFLKEVAKKYPKRLRLNLV
;
A
#
# COMPACT_ATOMS: atom_id res chain seq x y z
N MET A 1 -11.32 22.06 -18.14
CA MET A 1 -12.24 22.04 -16.98
C MET A 1 -13.29 20.92 -16.98
N ILE A 2 -13.24 19.91 -17.88
CA ILE A 2 -14.25 18.83 -17.89
C ILE A 2 -13.68 17.46 -17.43
N CYS A 3 -12.36 17.29 -17.31
CA CYS A 3 -11.79 15.96 -17.01
C CYS A 3 -11.67 15.61 -15.51
N TRP A 4 -11.71 16.59 -14.60
CA TRP A 4 -11.42 16.32 -13.18
C TRP A 4 -12.59 15.65 -12.42
N MET A 5 -13.82 15.82 -12.89
CA MET A 5 -15.02 15.39 -12.16
C MET A 5 -15.40 13.91 -12.40
N LEU A 6 -14.83 13.27 -13.44
CA LEU A 6 -15.03 11.83 -13.71
C LEU A 6 -13.98 10.93 -13.06
N LEU A 7 -12.88 11.50 -12.52
CA LEU A 7 -11.86 10.72 -11.83
C LEU A 7 -12.23 10.37 -10.38
N LEU A 8 -13.14 11.12 -9.73
CA LEU A 8 -13.39 11.01 -8.29
C LEU A 8 -14.60 10.17 -7.85
N SER A 9 -15.40 9.59 -8.77
CA SER A 9 -16.67 8.93 -8.38
C SER A 9 -16.85 7.50 -8.89
N CYS A 10 -15.77 6.72 -9.04
CA CYS A 10 -15.95 5.30 -9.36
C CYS A 10 -15.05 4.42 -8.50
N ARG A 11 -15.58 4.03 -7.34
CA ARG A 11 -15.04 2.98 -6.47
C ARG A 11 -15.38 1.58 -6.97
N ASP A 12 -15.70 1.43 -8.26
CA ASP A 12 -16.07 0.15 -8.88
C ASP A 12 -14.89 -0.53 -9.55
N SER A 13 -14.76 -1.81 -9.24
CA SER A 13 -13.66 -2.71 -9.63
C SER A 13 -13.72 -3.15 -11.09
N ASN A 14 -14.19 -2.27 -11.99
CA ASN A 14 -14.37 -2.61 -13.39
C ASN A 14 -13.03 -2.58 -14.13
N ILE A 15 -12.78 -3.55 -15.00
CA ILE A 15 -11.52 -3.61 -15.76
C ILE A 15 -11.41 -2.43 -16.75
N TRP A 16 -12.56 -1.92 -17.20
CA TRP A 16 -12.67 -0.79 -18.10
C TRP A 16 -12.29 0.55 -17.45
N THR A 17 -12.58 0.74 -16.16
CA THR A 17 -12.16 1.95 -15.42
C THR A 17 -10.65 1.97 -15.20
N LEU A 18 -10.05 0.79 -15.02
CA LEU A 18 -8.60 0.62 -14.93
C LEU A 18 -7.91 0.93 -16.26
N LEU A 19 -8.42 0.38 -17.36
CA LEU A 19 -7.89 0.64 -18.71
C LEU A 19 -7.97 2.13 -19.05
N LEU A 20 -9.11 2.77 -18.80
CA LEU A 20 -9.28 4.19 -19.06
C LEU A 20 -8.33 5.05 -18.20
N ARG A 21 -8.20 4.75 -16.91
CA ARG A 21 -7.26 5.48 -16.03
C ARG A 21 -5.80 5.32 -16.47
N CYS A 22 -5.40 4.13 -16.92
CA CYS A 22 -4.04 3.91 -17.44
C CYS A 22 -3.82 4.66 -18.75
N GLN A 23 -4.77 4.59 -19.69
CA GLN A 23 -4.67 5.30 -20.97
C GLN A 23 -4.62 6.81 -20.77
N VAL A 24 -5.47 7.35 -19.89
CA VAL A 24 -5.46 8.77 -19.55
C VAL A 24 -4.16 9.14 -18.85
N PHE A 25 -3.64 8.31 -17.92
CA PHE A 25 -2.35 8.55 -17.27
C PHE A 25 -1.19 8.62 -18.27
N GLU A 26 -1.09 7.63 -19.16
CA GLU A 26 -0.06 7.61 -20.22
C GLU A 26 -0.22 8.78 -21.21
N PHE A 27 -1.45 9.21 -21.47
CA PHE A 27 -1.71 10.39 -22.30
C PHE A 27 -1.26 11.68 -21.61
N ILE A 28 -1.75 11.95 -20.39
CA ILE A 28 -1.46 13.20 -19.69
C ILE A 28 0.02 13.32 -19.34
N ARG A 29 0.72 12.23 -19.01
CA ARG A 29 2.14 12.30 -18.60
C ARG A 29 3.08 12.74 -19.72
N ASN A 30 2.64 12.65 -20.98
CA ASN A 30 3.39 13.12 -22.14
C ASN A 30 3.09 14.57 -22.51
N GLU A 31 2.15 15.22 -21.81
CA GLU A 31 1.78 16.61 -22.07
C GLU A 31 2.72 17.58 -21.35
N ALA A 32 3.10 18.67 -22.01
CA ALA A 32 4.06 19.65 -21.47
C ALA A 32 3.60 20.37 -20.19
N TRP A 33 2.31 20.35 -19.89
CA TRP A 33 1.70 20.98 -18.71
C TRP A 33 1.47 19.99 -17.56
N TYR A 34 1.88 18.73 -17.71
CA TYR A 34 1.72 17.73 -16.68
C TYR A 34 2.67 17.95 -15.51
N GLU A 35 2.09 18.00 -14.32
CA GLU A 35 2.83 17.92 -13.07
C GLU A 35 2.48 16.58 -12.42
N PRO A 36 3.48 15.75 -12.10
CA PRO A 36 3.24 14.48 -11.43
C PRO A 36 2.49 14.66 -10.09
N ASP A 37 1.48 13.81 -9.87
CA ASP A 37 0.59 13.88 -8.71
C ASP A 37 0.65 12.59 -7.88
N HIS A 38 1.05 12.71 -6.61
CA HIS A 38 1.05 11.61 -5.62
C HIS A 38 -0.28 10.86 -5.56
N SER A 39 -1.40 11.58 -5.64
CA SER A 39 -2.73 10.98 -5.52
C SER A 39 -3.02 10.02 -6.67
N LEU A 40 -2.65 10.39 -7.89
CA LEU A 40 -2.84 9.58 -9.08
C LEU A 40 -1.99 8.30 -9.04
N TYR A 41 -0.72 8.41 -8.66
CA TYR A 41 0.16 7.25 -8.45
C TYR A 41 -0.40 6.32 -7.38
N GLY A 42 -0.75 6.85 -6.20
CA GLY A 42 -1.31 6.06 -5.11
C GLY A 42 -2.62 5.35 -5.49
N ASP A 43 -3.48 6.01 -6.28
CA ASP A 43 -4.69 5.41 -6.83
C ASP A 43 -4.40 4.24 -7.78
N LEU A 44 -3.47 4.43 -8.73
CA LEU A 44 -3.09 3.38 -9.69
C LEU A 44 -2.42 2.20 -8.99
N MET A 45 -1.53 2.46 -8.03
CA MET A 45 -0.88 1.44 -7.21
C MET A 45 -1.91 0.63 -6.41
N LEU A 46 -2.86 1.28 -5.73
CA LEU A 46 -3.95 0.62 -5.02
C LEU A 46 -4.75 -0.30 -5.95
N MET A 47 -5.07 0.19 -7.15
CA MET A 47 -5.83 -0.55 -8.14
C MET A 47 -5.08 -1.79 -8.65
N PHE A 48 -3.83 -1.65 -9.06
CA PHE A 48 -3.00 -2.77 -9.52
C PHE A 48 -2.71 -3.76 -8.39
N GLY A 49 -2.45 -3.27 -7.18
CA GLY A 49 -2.25 -4.10 -5.99
C GLY A 49 -3.49 -4.91 -5.61
N LYS A 50 -4.71 -4.39 -5.82
CA LYS A 50 -5.95 -5.18 -5.69
C LYS A 50 -6.06 -6.31 -6.70
N LYS A 51 -5.49 -6.13 -7.91
CA LYS A 51 -5.45 -7.15 -8.96
C LYS A 51 -4.22 -8.06 -8.89
N LYS A 52 -3.36 -7.92 -7.86
CA LYS A 52 -2.11 -8.68 -7.68
C LYS A 52 -1.13 -8.53 -8.85
N LEU A 53 -1.17 -7.40 -9.55
CA LEU A 53 -0.26 -7.08 -10.67
C LEU A 53 0.98 -6.38 -10.12
N ILE A 54 1.84 -7.14 -9.43
CA ILE A 54 2.95 -6.60 -8.63
C ILE A 54 3.97 -5.83 -9.48
N ASP A 55 4.34 -6.37 -10.65
CA ASP A 55 5.28 -5.72 -11.57
C ASP A 55 4.82 -4.30 -11.96
N LYS A 56 3.50 -4.08 -12.06
CA LYS A 56 2.94 -2.75 -12.36
C LYS A 56 2.99 -1.81 -11.15
N VAL A 57 2.80 -2.35 -9.95
CA VAL A 57 2.91 -1.55 -8.71
C VAL A 57 4.35 -1.14 -8.46
N GLU A 58 5.31 -2.07 -8.64
CA GLU A 58 6.75 -1.77 -8.57
C GLU A 58 7.15 -0.73 -9.62
N LYS A 59 6.70 -0.91 -10.88
CA LYS A 59 6.98 0.06 -11.94
C LYS A 59 6.47 1.46 -11.59
N LEU A 60 5.23 1.60 -11.13
CA LEU A 60 4.66 2.90 -10.75
C LEU A 60 5.41 3.54 -9.58
N PHE A 61 5.85 2.74 -8.61
CA PHE A 61 6.63 3.26 -7.48
C PHE A 61 7.99 3.79 -7.94
N SER A 62 8.66 3.10 -8.87
CA SER A 62 9.91 3.58 -9.48
C SER A 62 9.68 4.83 -10.33
N GLU A 63 8.64 4.85 -11.17
CA GLU A 63 8.29 6.01 -12.01
C GLU A 63 7.98 7.25 -11.15
N LEU A 64 7.29 7.08 -10.01
CA LEU A 64 7.07 8.15 -9.04
C LEU A 64 8.40 8.76 -8.58
N ILE A 65 9.41 7.95 -8.30
CA ILE A 65 10.73 8.44 -7.87
C ILE A 65 11.48 9.10 -9.03
N GLU A 66 11.44 8.49 -10.23
CA GLU A 66 12.09 8.99 -11.44
C GLU A 66 11.52 10.35 -11.88
N GLU A 67 10.23 10.58 -11.67
CA GLU A 67 9.56 11.86 -11.92
C GLU A 67 9.82 12.90 -10.80
N GLY A 68 10.68 12.59 -9.84
CA GLY A 68 11.17 13.52 -8.82
C GLY A 68 10.28 13.64 -7.59
N LEU A 69 9.24 12.81 -7.47
CA LEU A 69 8.38 12.77 -6.30
C LEU A 69 9.06 11.93 -5.21
N LYS A 70 8.96 12.39 -3.96
CA LYS A 70 9.32 11.57 -2.81
C LYS A 70 8.15 10.67 -2.47
N PRO A 71 8.33 9.33 -2.36
CA PRO A 71 7.26 8.45 -1.95
C PRO A 71 6.69 8.88 -0.60
N ASP A 72 5.37 8.99 -0.52
CA ASP A 72 4.66 9.33 0.70
C ASP A 72 4.18 8.08 1.44
N THR A 73 3.59 8.26 2.62
CA THR A 73 3.06 7.16 3.43
C THR A 73 2.11 6.28 2.63
N ARG A 74 1.30 6.88 1.77
CA ARG A 74 0.34 6.16 0.92
C ARG A 74 1.06 5.26 -0.10
N ALA A 75 2.01 5.79 -0.86
CA ALA A 75 2.75 5.02 -1.86
C ALA A 75 3.45 3.80 -1.24
N TYR A 76 4.14 3.98 -0.10
CA TYR A 76 4.75 2.88 0.64
C TYR A 76 3.70 1.85 1.11
N THR A 77 2.60 2.31 1.70
CA THR A 77 1.52 1.45 2.17
C THR A 77 0.94 0.59 1.05
N GLU A 78 0.74 1.16 -0.14
CA GLU A 78 0.21 0.43 -1.29
C GLU A 78 1.19 -0.60 -1.82
N LEU A 79 2.49 -0.28 -1.88
CA LEU A 79 3.53 -1.23 -2.30
C LEU A 79 3.66 -2.40 -1.31
N ILE A 80 3.75 -2.10 -0.01
CA ILE A 80 3.75 -3.10 1.08
C ILE A 80 2.50 -3.98 0.98
N GLY A 81 1.33 -3.35 0.87
CA GLY A 81 0.05 -4.04 0.76
C GLY A 81 -0.06 -4.93 -0.48
N ALA A 82 0.60 -4.56 -1.58
CA ALA A 82 0.67 -5.38 -2.79
C ALA A 82 1.52 -6.64 -2.57
N TYR A 83 2.72 -6.52 -2.00
CA TYR A 83 3.59 -7.66 -1.68
C TYR A 83 2.93 -8.66 -0.72
N LEU A 84 2.30 -8.17 0.35
CA LEU A 84 1.64 -9.03 1.35
C LEU A 84 0.46 -9.84 0.74
N LYS A 85 -0.22 -9.31 -0.29
CA LYS A 85 -1.34 -10.02 -0.96
C LYS A 85 -0.88 -11.22 -1.82
N VAL A 86 0.40 -11.27 -2.17
CA VAL A 86 1.02 -12.36 -2.93
C VAL A 86 2.05 -13.14 -2.11
N ASP A 87 2.03 -12.96 -0.79
CA ASP A 87 2.90 -13.67 0.18
C ASP A 87 4.41 -13.41 -0.02
N MET A 88 4.77 -12.28 -0.64
CA MET A 88 6.17 -11.83 -0.76
C MET A 88 6.57 -11.07 0.52
N ILE A 89 6.63 -11.78 1.65
CA ILE A 89 6.79 -11.18 2.98
C ILE A 89 8.14 -10.44 3.13
N GLU A 90 9.21 -11.00 2.58
CA GLU A 90 10.56 -10.43 2.67
C GLU A 90 10.61 -9.05 2.01
N LYS A 91 10.10 -8.92 0.78
CA LYS A 91 10.00 -7.63 0.08
C LYS A 91 9.11 -6.64 0.82
N ALA A 92 8.03 -7.09 1.46
CA ALA A 92 7.17 -6.23 2.25
C ALA A 92 7.91 -5.63 3.45
N MET A 93 8.70 -6.45 4.17
CA MET A 93 9.53 -5.98 5.28
C MET A 93 10.65 -5.04 4.81
N GLU A 94 11.36 -5.38 3.73
CA GLU A 94 12.38 -4.51 3.14
C GLU A 94 11.81 -3.14 2.75
N THR A 95 10.60 -3.12 2.20
CA THR A 95 9.91 -1.87 1.84
C THR A 95 9.50 -1.07 3.08
N TYR A 96 9.03 -1.75 4.13
CA TYR A 96 8.71 -1.13 5.42
C TYR A 96 9.96 -0.53 6.10
N ASP A 97 11.10 -1.23 6.04
CA ASP A 97 12.36 -0.71 6.58
C ASP A 97 12.89 0.46 5.73
N SER A 98 12.73 0.41 4.40
CA SER A 98 13.04 1.53 3.50
C SER A 98 12.18 2.77 3.79
N MET A 99 10.89 2.58 4.09
CA MET A 99 9.99 3.64 4.52
C MET A 99 10.49 4.34 5.79
N LYS A 100 10.88 3.56 6.82
CA LYS A 100 11.45 4.11 8.06
C LYS A 100 12.77 4.84 7.78
N ALA A 101 13.65 4.25 6.98
CA ALA A 101 14.96 4.82 6.65
C ALA A 101 14.87 6.12 5.83
N SER A 102 13.81 6.31 5.03
CA SER A 102 13.56 7.56 4.30
C SER A 102 12.98 8.67 5.17
N GLY A 103 12.69 8.39 6.45
CA GLY A 103 12.01 9.31 7.37
C GLY A 103 10.50 9.40 7.15
N CYS A 104 9.93 8.53 6.31
CA CYS A 104 8.50 8.44 6.10
C CYS A 104 7.86 7.66 7.26
N ILE A 105 6.95 8.31 8.01
CA ILE A 105 6.38 7.72 9.23
C ILE A 105 5.24 6.76 8.87
N PRO A 106 5.29 5.49 9.32
CA PRO A 106 4.17 4.56 9.20
C PRO A 106 2.93 5.06 9.95
N ASP A 107 1.79 5.07 9.26
CA ASP A 107 0.52 5.41 9.89
C ASP A 107 -0.20 4.17 10.45
N GLU A 108 -1.32 4.38 11.15
CA GLU A 108 -2.14 3.29 11.70
C GLU A 108 -2.58 2.29 10.63
N LEU A 109 -2.82 2.74 9.40
CA LEU A 109 -3.20 1.87 8.28
C LEU A 109 -2.05 0.95 7.88
N THR A 110 -0.85 1.50 7.70
CA THR A 110 0.40 0.77 7.40
C THR A 110 0.62 -0.32 8.44
N LEU A 111 0.62 0.06 9.73
CA LEU A 111 0.84 -0.85 10.85
C LEU A 111 -0.23 -1.95 10.92
N THR A 112 -1.50 -1.59 10.71
CA THR A 112 -2.61 -2.55 10.66
C THR A 112 -2.45 -3.56 9.53
N ILE A 113 -2.07 -3.10 8.33
CA ILE A 113 -1.84 -3.97 7.16
C ILE A 113 -0.70 -4.93 7.45
N MET A 114 0.43 -4.45 7.96
CA MET A 114 1.59 -5.26 8.29
C MET A 114 1.25 -6.34 9.33
N ILE A 115 0.76 -5.94 10.51
CA ILE A 115 0.45 -6.86 11.62
C ILE A 115 -0.51 -7.95 11.16
N ARG A 116 -1.65 -7.56 10.56
CA ARG A 116 -2.69 -8.50 10.17
C ARG A 116 -2.20 -9.51 9.13
N ASN A 117 -1.46 -9.08 8.12
CA ASN A 117 -1.03 -9.98 7.05
C ASN A 117 0.10 -10.90 7.54
N LEU A 118 1.05 -10.39 8.33
CA LEU A 118 2.13 -11.20 8.91
C LEU A 118 1.58 -12.31 9.83
N GLU A 119 0.61 -11.97 10.69
CA GLU A 119 -0.05 -12.97 11.55
C GLU A 119 -0.81 -14.02 10.74
N ASN A 120 -1.48 -13.63 9.65
CA ASN A 120 -2.18 -14.57 8.76
C ASN A 120 -1.22 -15.46 7.94
N ALA A 121 -0.03 -14.94 7.64
CA ALA A 121 1.05 -15.69 7.02
C ALA A 121 1.75 -16.64 8.01
N GLY A 122 1.49 -16.50 9.32
CA GLY A 122 2.16 -17.28 10.37
C GLY A 122 3.56 -16.74 10.72
N ARG A 123 3.89 -15.54 10.26
CA ARG A 123 5.15 -14.83 10.56
C ARG A 123 5.01 -14.02 11.84
N ASP A 124 4.73 -14.72 12.94
CA ASP A 124 4.51 -14.13 14.26
C ASP A 124 5.76 -13.41 14.80
N ASP A 125 6.95 -13.87 14.38
CA ASP A 125 8.25 -13.26 14.62
C ASP A 125 8.29 -11.82 14.08
N LEU A 126 7.96 -11.64 12.80
CA LEU A 126 7.92 -10.33 12.15
C LEU A 126 6.76 -9.48 12.65
N ALA A 127 5.60 -10.09 12.90
CA ALA A 127 4.46 -9.37 13.47
C ALA A 127 4.81 -8.78 14.84
N ALA A 128 5.59 -9.48 15.66
CA ALA A 128 6.05 -8.96 16.95
C ALA A 128 6.97 -7.75 16.80
N VAL A 129 7.86 -7.74 15.79
CA VAL A 129 8.69 -6.57 15.46
C VAL A 129 7.82 -5.35 15.17
N VAL A 130 6.86 -5.47 14.23
CA VAL A 130 5.98 -4.35 13.87
C VAL A 130 5.13 -3.88 15.05
N LYS A 131 4.68 -4.79 15.91
CA LYS A 131 3.94 -4.43 17.14
C LYS A 131 4.80 -3.64 18.14
N ASN A 132 6.08 -3.93 18.22
CA ASN A 132 7.01 -3.18 19.05
C ASN A 132 7.27 -1.78 18.45
N ASP A 133 7.44 -1.69 17.12
CA ASP A 133 7.59 -0.44 16.39
C ASP A 133 6.38 0.51 16.61
N CYS A 134 5.17 -0.01 16.87
CA CYS A 134 4.01 0.84 17.20
C CYS A 134 4.26 1.81 18.36
N ALA A 135 5.16 1.49 19.29
CA ALA A 135 5.51 2.38 20.40
C ALA A 135 6.29 3.62 19.98
N GLU A 136 6.91 3.61 18.81
CA GLU A 136 7.62 4.75 18.25
C GLU A 136 6.67 5.76 17.59
N TYR A 137 5.60 5.26 16.95
CA TYR A 137 4.74 6.09 16.08
C TYR A 137 3.39 6.47 16.68
N LEU A 138 2.92 5.76 17.72
CA LEU A 138 1.57 5.93 18.25
C LEU A 138 1.58 6.38 19.72
N ASP A 139 0.71 7.35 20.05
CA ASP A 139 0.52 7.81 21.44
C ASP A 139 -0.03 6.72 22.37
N SER A 140 -0.77 5.75 21.83
CA SER A 140 -1.44 4.70 22.61
C SER A 140 -1.33 3.32 21.95
N PRO A 141 -0.11 2.74 21.85
CA PRO A 141 0.14 1.50 21.12
C PRO A 141 -0.67 0.32 21.64
N LYS A 142 -0.79 0.18 22.97
CA LYS A 142 -1.57 -0.90 23.61
C LYS A 142 -3.05 -0.85 23.23
N LYS A 143 -3.63 0.35 23.14
CA LYS A 143 -5.04 0.54 22.73
C LYS A 143 -5.21 0.16 21.26
N PHE A 144 -4.36 0.69 20.40
CA PHE A 144 -4.33 0.37 18.96
C PHE A 144 -4.22 -1.15 18.72
N LEU A 145 -3.25 -1.82 19.34
CA LEU A 145 -3.03 -3.26 19.19
C LEU A 145 -4.25 -4.09 19.63
N LYS A 146 -4.93 -3.67 20.71
CA LYS A 146 -6.16 -4.31 21.16
C LYS A 146 -7.30 -4.13 20.14
N GLU A 147 -7.42 -2.96 19.53
CA GLU A 147 -8.43 -2.69 18.49
C GLU A 147 -8.15 -3.48 17.22
N VAL A 148 -6.89 -3.56 16.77
CA VAL A 148 -6.48 -4.39 15.62
C VAL A 148 -6.81 -5.86 15.87
N ALA A 149 -6.42 -6.42 17.01
CA ALA A 149 -6.70 -7.81 17.37
C ALA A 149 -8.20 -8.12 17.43
N LYS A 150 -9.02 -7.17 17.93
CA LYS A 150 -10.48 -7.29 17.95
C LYS A 150 -11.09 -7.26 16.55
N LYS A 151 -10.60 -6.36 15.69
CA LYS A 151 -11.13 -6.15 14.34
C LYS A 151 -10.72 -7.23 13.35
N TYR A 152 -9.53 -7.81 13.53
CA TYR A 152 -8.94 -8.80 12.64
C TYR A 152 -8.40 -9.99 13.44
N PRO A 153 -9.28 -10.89 13.93
CA PRO A 153 -8.83 -12.08 14.64
C PRO A 153 -8.00 -12.99 13.73
N LYS A 154 -6.94 -13.59 14.28
CA LYS A 154 -6.06 -14.53 13.56
C LYS A 154 -6.88 -15.69 13.00
N ARG A 155 -6.79 -15.92 11.70
CA ARG A 155 -7.45 -17.07 11.06
C ARG A 155 -6.71 -18.34 11.50
N LEU A 156 -7.33 -19.16 12.32
CA LEU A 156 -6.79 -20.50 12.61
C LEU A 156 -6.72 -21.28 11.30
N ARG A 157 -5.50 -21.66 10.88
CA ARG A 157 -5.34 -22.69 9.86
C ARG A 157 -5.81 -24.00 10.51
N LEU A 158 -7.01 -24.44 10.17
CA LEU A 158 -7.46 -25.80 10.47
C LEU A 158 -6.51 -26.72 9.72
N ASN A 159 -5.59 -27.36 10.44
CA ASN A 159 -4.87 -28.51 9.92
C ASN A 159 -5.92 -29.62 9.74
N LEU A 160 -6.45 -29.75 8.53
CA LEU A 160 -7.19 -30.93 8.15
C LEU A 160 -6.15 -32.05 8.05
N VAL A 161 -6.07 -32.84 9.12
CA VAL A 161 -5.38 -34.15 9.18
C VAL A 161 -6.20 -35.16 8.39
#